data_AF-A0A5D4S6Z2-F1
#
_entry.id   AF-A0A5D4S6Z2-F1
#
_cell.length_a   1.000
_cell.length_b   1.000
_cell.length_c   1.000
_cell.angle_alpha   90.00
_cell.angle_beta   90.00
_cell.angle_gamma   90.00
#
_symmetry.space_group_name_H-M   'P 1'
#
loop_
_entity.id
_entity.type
_entity.pdbx_description
1 polymer ?
#
loop_
_entity_poly.entity_id
_entity_poly.type
_entity_poly.pdbx_seq_one_letter_code
_entity_poly.pdbx_strand_id
1 'polypeptide(L)'
;MGQLIKLQDYISRYEQDIFLYPSRYVRLKKQRWAQLLDAWENNDGRFFGPEPGQAEDDWKLEEKQPLSERIKGIFSLKRKSEDAEPVPEKAVEEKLDFDPQFASRPDTADELKQQFLDQLFRFQMKWASSTIMEKSFVQRSFFYDPELRFLLQRFPDTYLLLYKPVFRLKKAPVEAESVFITPTGAYCLSFMEEDEQAVFIGSKEHFWLKRTGKEEKKILNPLIALDRTEKIVKSIFQMYEIDFPVHKVLVSRKGYFDYPNVPYGVELIEKRGFEEWFEAMRKNTSPIKHIQLKSAQILLQYCQTTCVKRPEWGEVE
;
A
#
# COMPACT_ATOMS: atom_id res chain seq x y z
N MET A 1 -6.93 4.45 6.81
CA MET A 1 -6.44 3.79 5.60
C MET A 1 -4.94 3.99 5.50
N GLY A 2 -4.18 2.92 5.68
CA GLY A 2 -2.72 2.85 5.50
C GLY A 2 -2.26 3.22 4.10
N GLN A 3 -0.95 3.23 3.91
CA GLN A 3 -0.31 3.69 2.68
C GLN A 3 0.40 2.53 1.98
N LEU A 4 -0.01 2.20 0.76
CA LEU A 4 0.64 1.24 -0.11
C LEU A 4 1.89 1.88 -0.72
N ILE A 5 3.05 1.56 -0.16
CA ILE A 5 4.32 2.12 -0.61
C ILE A 5 5.03 1.20 -1.62
N LYS A 6 4.70 -0.10 -1.65
CA LYS A 6 5.19 -1.05 -2.66
C LYS A 6 4.16 -2.14 -2.91
N LEU A 7 4.00 -2.53 -4.17
CA LEU A 7 3.19 -3.67 -4.60
C LEU A 7 4.03 -4.55 -5.53
N GLN A 8 4.31 -5.79 -5.11
CA GLN A 8 5.18 -6.72 -5.84
C GLN A 8 6.49 -6.08 -6.31
N ASP A 9 6.75 -6.13 -7.62
CA ASP A 9 7.88 -5.50 -8.31
C ASP A 9 7.44 -4.29 -9.13
N TYR A 10 6.27 -3.70 -8.88
CA TYR A 10 5.81 -2.52 -9.62
C TYR A 10 6.51 -1.24 -9.17
N ILE A 11 6.67 -0.28 -10.09
CA ILE A 11 7.22 1.05 -9.79
C ILE A 11 6.29 1.77 -8.81
N SER A 12 6.87 2.42 -7.81
CA SER A 12 6.10 3.19 -6.82
C SER A 12 6.56 4.63 -6.77
N ARG A 13 5.64 5.58 -6.64
CA ARG A 13 5.98 6.99 -6.39
C ARG A 13 6.79 7.16 -5.12
N TYR A 14 6.56 6.31 -4.12
CA TYR A 14 7.29 6.32 -2.87
C TYR A 14 8.77 5.92 -3.03
N GLU A 15 9.15 5.26 -4.12
CA GLU A 15 10.57 5.02 -4.46
C GLU A 15 11.29 6.29 -4.88
N GLN A 16 10.56 7.30 -5.39
CA GLN A 16 11.14 8.59 -5.76
C GLN A 16 11.44 9.42 -4.51
N ASP A 17 10.48 9.53 -3.59
CA ASP A 17 10.68 10.27 -2.33
C ASP A 17 9.73 9.81 -1.20
N ILE A 18 10.20 8.86 -0.39
CA ILE A 18 9.48 8.37 0.79
C ILE A 18 9.37 9.40 1.92
N PHE A 19 10.17 10.47 1.95
CA PHE A 19 10.05 11.51 2.97
C PHE A 19 8.95 12.52 2.64
N LEU A 20 8.61 12.64 1.36
CA LEU A 20 7.63 13.60 0.86
C LEU A 20 6.23 13.01 0.70
N TYR A 21 6.10 11.90 -0.03
CA TYR A 21 4.79 11.38 -0.44
C TYR A 21 3.87 10.96 0.72
N PRO A 22 4.36 10.42 1.86
CA PRO A 22 3.47 10.05 2.95
C PRO A 22 2.72 11.22 3.57
N SER A 23 3.40 12.36 3.76
CA SER A 23 2.76 13.56 4.29
C SER A 23 1.74 14.14 3.30
N ARG A 24 2.09 14.15 2.00
CA ARG A 24 1.20 14.59 0.91
C ARG A 24 -0.07 13.74 0.84
N TYR A 25 0.06 12.42 0.95
CA TYR A 25 -1.08 11.50 0.95
C TYR A 25 -2.04 11.79 2.12
N VAL A 26 -1.51 11.93 3.34
CA VAL A 26 -2.33 12.22 4.54
C VAL A 26 -3.06 13.55 4.37
N ARG A 27 -2.38 14.59 3.88
CA ARG A 27 -2.97 15.92 3.64
C ARG A 27 -4.07 15.86 2.58
N LEU A 28 -3.77 15.27 1.42
CA LEU A 28 -4.72 15.10 0.31
C LEU A 28 -5.98 14.38 0.76
N LYS A 29 -5.83 13.24 1.43
CA LYS A 29 -6.95 12.45 1.94
C LYS A 29 -7.82 13.27 2.90
N LYS A 30 -7.23 13.96 3.88
CA LYS A 30 -7.97 14.77 4.85
C LYS A 30 -8.73 15.92 4.17
N GLN A 31 -8.08 16.62 3.25
CA GLN A 31 -8.69 17.72 2.51
C GLN A 31 -9.87 17.24 1.65
N ARG A 32 -9.67 16.17 0.87
CA ARG A 32 -10.72 15.63 -0.02
C ARG A 32 -11.89 15.04 0.76
N TRP A 33 -11.61 14.36 1.87
CA TRP A 33 -12.67 13.87 2.76
C TRP A 33 -13.49 15.01 3.36
N ALA A 34 -12.83 16.07 3.85
CA ALA A 34 -13.52 17.23 4.40
C ALA A 34 -14.40 17.95 3.35
N GLN A 35 -13.89 18.13 2.13
CA GLN A 35 -14.66 18.70 1.02
C GLN A 35 -15.87 17.84 0.64
N LEU A 36 -15.68 16.52 0.57
CA LEU A 36 -16.76 15.58 0.24
C LEU A 36 -17.84 15.57 1.33
N LEU A 37 -17.43 15.54 2.60
CA LEU A 37 -18.36 15.54 3.73
C LEU A 37 -19.17 16.84 3.78
N ASP A 38 -18.52 17.99 3.64
CA ASP A 38 -19.18 19.30 3.59
C ASP A 38 -20.18 19.38 2.42
N ALA A 39 -19.79 18.91 1.23
CA ALA A 39 -20.70 18.87 0.09
C ALA A 39 -21.89 17.93 0.32
N TRP A 40 -21.67 16.77 0.95
CA TRP A 40 -22.75 15.84 1.28
C TRP A 40 -23.70 16.44 2.34
N GLU A 41 -23.19 17.04 3.41
CA GLU A 41 -23.99 17.67 4.47
C GLU A 41 -24.83 18.85 3.93
N ASN A 42 -24.25 19.66 3.04
CA ASN A 42 -24.89 20.85 2.47
C ASN A 42 -25.72 20.57 1.21
N ASN A 43 -25.87 19.31 0.78
CA ASN A 43 -26.56 18.92 -0.45
C ASN A 43 -26.00 19.60 -1.72
N ASP A 44 -24.67 19.76 -1.77
CA ASP A 44 -23.96 20.29 -2.92
C ASP A 44 -23.67 19.18 -3.94
N GLY A 45 -24.16 19.35 -5.18
CA GLY A 45 -24.01 18.38 -6.27
C GLY A 45 -22.61 18.29 -6.88
N ARG A 46 -21.62 19.06 -6.40
CA ARG A 46 -20.25 19.09 -6.97
C ARG A 46 -19.58 17.72 -7.17
N PHE A 47 -19.88 16.76 -6.30
CA PHE A 47 -19.31 15.40 -6.37
C PHE A 47 -20.31 14.33 -6.81
N PHE A 48 -21.59 14.69 -6.94
CA PHE A 48 -22.70 13.75 -7.13
C PHE A 48 -23.45 14.09 -8.42
N GLY A 49 -23.33 13.23 -9.42
CA GLY A 49 -24.04 13.41 -10.67
C GLY A 49 -23.76 12.28 -11.66
N PRO A 50 -24.66 12.08 -12.64
CA PRO A 50 -24.40 11.18 -13.74
C PRO A 50 -23.28 11.76 -14.60
N GLU A 51 -22.11 11.13 -14.62
CA GLU A 51 -21.17 11.37 -15.71
C GLU A 51 -21.84 10.98 -17.04
N PRO A 52 -21.65 11.74 -18.13
CA PRO A 52 -22.08 11.33 -19.46
C PRO A 52 -21.23 10.13 -19.91
N GLY A 53 -21.75 8.92 -19.64
CA GLY A 53 -21.32 7.66 -20.24
C GLY A 53 -19.95 7.14 -19.79
N GLN A 54 -19.95 6.22 -18.81
CA GLN A 54 -19.03 5.07 -18.70
C GLN A 54 -19.39 4.24 -17.45
N ALA A 55 -20.53 3.57 -17.50
CA ALA A 55 -20.84 2.43 -16.63
C ALA A 55 -20.55 1.13 -17.38
N GLU A 56 -19.38 1.05 -18.02
CA GLU A 56 -18.83 -0.18 -18.57
C GLU A 56 -17.32 -0.11 -18.35
N ASP A 57 -16.85 -0.90 -17.38
CA ASP A 57 -15.51 -1.47 -17.43
C ASP A 57 -14.31 -0.49 -17.50
N ASP A 58 -14.03 0.11 -16.35
CA ASP A 58 -12.81 0.89 -16.01
C ASP A 58 -11.51 0.02 -15.98
N TRP A 59 -11.49 -1.11 -16.69
CA TRP A 59 -10.27 -1.89 -16.99
C TRP A 59 -9.57 -1.42 -18.26
N LYS A 60 -10.17 -0.48 -19.00
CA LYS A 60 -9.41 0.29 -19.98
C LYS A 60 -8.61 1.35 -19.24
N LEU A 61 -7.30 1.13 -19.16
CA LEU A 61 -6.32 2.21 -19.12
C LEU A 61 -6.48 3.08 -20.40
N GLU A 62 -7.58 3.84 -20.52
CA GLU A 62 -7.71 4.93 -21.49
C GLU A 62 -6.97 6.14 -20.87
N GLU A 63 -5.80 6.52 -21.37
CA GLU A 63 -5.65 7.29 -22.61
C GLU A 63 -6.71 8.39 -22.74
N LYS A 64 -6.71 9.35 -21.80
CA LYS A 64 -7.21 10.69 -22.05
C LYS A 64 -6.03 11.68 -22.08
N GLN A 65 -5.73 12.12 -23.31
CA GLN A 65 -5.17 13.38 -23.83
C GLN A 65 -4.11 14.19 -23.04
N PRO A 66 -3.20 14.86 -23.75
CA PRO A 66 -1.80 14.98 -23.35
C PRO A 66 -1.55 16.09 -22.32
N LEU A 67 -0.66 15.80 -21.38
CA LEU A 67 -0.04 16.76 -20.45
C LEU A 67 0.73 17.91 -21.15
N SER A 68 0.82 17.92 -22.49
CA SER A 68 1.59 18.88 -23.28
C SER A 68 0.97 20.28 -23.34
N GLU A 69 -0.34 20.44 -23.15
CA GLU A 69 -0.96 21.78 -23.13
C GLU A 69 -0.72 22.54 -21.82
N ARG A 70 -0.35 21.86 -20.74
CA ARG A 70 -0.19 22.47 -19.40
C ARG A 70 1.24 22.91 -19.05
N ILE A 71 2.24 22.54 -19.85
CA ILE A 71 3.67 22.76 -19.53
C ILE A 71 4.29 23.90 -20.36
N LYS A 72 3.56 24.47 -21.33
CA LYS A 72 4.04 25.63 -22.13
C LYS A 72 4.38 26.87 -21.29
N GLY A 73 3.99 26.93 -20.02
CA GLY A 73 4.34 28.01 -19.08
C GLY A 73 5.73 27.89 -18.43
N ILE A 74 6.43 26.77 -18.54
CA ILE A 74 7.69 26.51 -17.78
C ILE A 74 8.94 26.76 -18.64
N PHE A 75 8.83 26.73 -19.97
CA PHE A 75 9.97 26.90 -20.89
C PHE A 75 10.26 28.36 -21.31
N SER A 76 9.51 29.35 -20.83
CA SER A 76 9.75 30.77 -21.19
C SER A 76 10.77 31.48 -20.29
N LEU A 77 11.26 30.85 -19.22
CA LEU A 77 12.24 31.46 -18.31
C LEU A 77 13.69 31.08 -18.65
N LYS A 78 14.11 31.38 -19.88
CA LYS A 78 15.54 31.31 -20.25
C LYS A 78 15.95 32.54 -21.05
N ARG A 79 15.89 33.70 -20.39
CA ARG A 79 16.70 34.90 -20.71
C ARG A 79 16.48 35.98 -19.65
N LYS A 80 17.36 36.02 -18.65
CA LYS A 80 18.06 37.20 -18.09
C LYS A 80 18.40 37.01 -16.60
N SER A 81 19.72 37.18 -16.35
CA SER A 81 20.38 37.76 -15.17
C SER A 81 20.12 37.17 -13.77
N GLU A 82 21.19 36.59 -13.23
CA GLU A 82 21.80 36.87 -11.91
C GLU A 82 20.97 37.74 -10.95
N ASP A 83 20.17 37.07 -10.13
CA ASP A 83 19.94 37.31 -8.69
C ASP A 83 18.85 36.32 -8.28
N ALA A 84 19.27 35.13 -7.86
CA ALA A 84 18.35 34.06 -7.46
C ALA A 84 17.90 34.30 -6.01
N GLU A 85 16.82 35.05 -5.83
CA GLU A 85 15.96 34.84 -4.66
C GLU A 85 15.50 33.38 -4.64
N PRO A 86 15.42 32.73 -3.46
CA PRO A 86 14.95 31.37 -3.37
C PRO A 86 13.49 31.31 -3.86
N VAL A 87 13.28 30.64 -5.00
CA VAL A 87 11.95 30.32 -5.52
C VAL A 87 11.20 29.59 -4.41
N PRO A 88 10.03 30.07 -3.96
CA PRO A 88 9.31 29.43 -2.87
C PRO A 88 8.92 28.00 -3.30
N GLU A 89 9.23 27.02 -2.43
CA GLU A 89 8.95 25.57 -2.57
C GLU A 89 7.47 25.22 -2.85
N LYS A 90 6.58 26.20 -2.99
CA LYS A 90 5.15 26.05 -3.25
C LYS A 90 4.81 25.85 -4.74
N ALA A 91 5.74 25.99 -5.68
CA ALA A 91 5.44 26.00 -7.12
C ALA A 91 5.50 24.64 -7.84
N VAL A 92 5.96 23.56 -7.18
CA VAL A 92 5.92 22.18 -7.72
C VAL A 92 5.11 21.26 -6.79
N GLU A 93 3.99 21.77 -6.29
CA GLU A 93 2.90 20.86 -5.93
C GLU A 93 2.40 20.25 -7.24
N GLU A 94 2.96 19.10 -7.64
CA GLU A 94 2.27 18.15 -8.52
C GLU A 94 0.80 18.17 -8.09
N LYS A 95 -0.11 18.63 -8.95
CA LYS A 95 -1.55 18.48 -8.69
C LYS A 95 -1.79 16.98 -8.59
N LEU A 96 -1.87 16.49 -7.36
CA LEU A 96 -2.19 15.11 -7.09
C LEU A 96 -3.65 14.93 -7.50
N ASP A 97 -3.85 14.37 -8.70
CA ASP A 97 -5.17 14.16 -9.33
C ASP A 97 -5.96 13.05 -8.59
N PHE A 98 -6.33 13.30 -7.34
CA PHE A 98 -7.40 12.58 -6.66
C PHE A 98 -8.58 13.54 -6.54
N ASP A 99 -9.60 13.29 -7.35
CA ASP A 99 -10.85 14.03 -7.33
C ASP A 99 -12.00 13.00 -7.30
N PRO A 100 -12.58 12.74 -6.12
CA PRO A 100 -13.54 11.66 -5.99
C PRO A 100 -14.87 12.03 -6.64
N GLN A 101 -15.42 11.17 -7.50
CA GLN A 101 -16.70 11.41 -8.17
C GLN A 101 -17.66 10.25 -7.96
N PHE A 102 -18.94 10.54 -7.77
CA PHE A 102 -19.95 9.54 -7.39
C PHE A 102 -21.17 9.62 -8.32
N ALA A 103 -21.57 8.46 -8.84
CA ALA A 103 -22.71 8.34 -9.74
C ALA A 103 -24.04 8.69 -9.07
N SER A 104 -24.15 8.42 -7.77
CA SER A 104 -25.31 8.75 -6.95
C SER A 104 -24.85 9.28 -5.60
N ARG A 105 -25.74 10.05 -4.95
CA ARG A 105 -25.53 10.49 -3.58
C ARG A 105 -25.81 9.32 -2.62
N PRO A 106 -24.90 8.98 -1.70
CA PRO A 106 -25.13 7.97 -0.67
C PRO A 106 -26.18 8.40 0.35
N ASP A 107 -26.93 7.44 0.88
CA ASP A 107 -27.98 7.70 1.87
C ASP A 107 -27.42 7.90 3.27
N THR A 108 -26.24 7.31 3.55
CA THR A 108 -25.61 7.33 4.88
C THR A 108 -24.16 7.82 4.84
N ALA A 109 -23.70 8.41 5.94
CA ALA A 109 -22.31 8.83 6.08
C ALA A 109 -21.32 7.67 6.02
N ASP A 110 -21.72 6.48 6.49
CA ASP A 110 -20.90 5.27 6.41
C ASP A 110 -20.74 4.76 4.97
N GLU A 111 -21.81 4.82 4.17
CA GLU A 111 -21.75 4.50 2.75
C GLU A 111 -20.87 5.51 1.99
N LEU A 112 -21.03 6.81 2.24
CA LEU A 112 -20.18 7.86 1.69
C LEU A 112 -18.70 7.60 2.00
N LYS A 113 -18.41 7.26 3.26
CA LYS A 113 -17.06 6.90 3.70
C LYS A 113 -16.53 5.68 2.98
N GLN A 114 -17.33 4.64 2.83
CA GLN A 114 -16.90 3.41 2.15
C GLN A 114 -16.59 3.69 0.67
N GLN A 115 -17.46 4.41 -0.04
CA GLN A 115 -17.24 4.76 -1.44
C GLN A 115 -15.97 5.64 -1.61
N PHE A 116 -15.74 6.59 -0.69
CA PHE A 116 -14.51 7.38 -0.68
C PHE A 116 -13.25 6.51 -0.49
N LEU A 117 -13.29 5.58 0.47
CA LEU A 117 -12.18 4.65 0.73
C LEU A 117 -11.89 3.72 -0.46
N ASP A 118 -12.93 3.37 -1.23
CA ASP A 118 -12.80 2.52 -2.41
C ASP A 118 -12.13 3.26 -3.57
N GLN A 119 -12.48 4.53 -3.78
CA GLN A 119 -11.78 5.37 -4.77
C GLN A 119 -10.35 5.66 -4.32
N LEU A 120 -10.14 5.92 -3.03
CA LEU A 120 -8.82 6.14 -2.46
C LEU A 120 -7.92 4.89 -2.58
N PHE A 121 -8.50 3.70 -2.47
CA PHE A 121 -7.81 2.44 -2.75
C PHE A 121 -7.30 2.38 -4.19
N ARG A 122 -8.16 2.67 -5.18
CA ARG A 122 -7.73 2.73 -6.60
C ARG A 122 -6.63 3.77 -6.83
N PHE A 123 -6.74 4.92 -6.18
CA PHE A 123 -5.72 5.96 -6.23
C PHE A 123 -4.37 5.48 -5.69
N GLN A 124 -4.36 4.76 -4.57
CA GLN A 124 -3.14 4.16 -4.03
C GLN A 124 -2.55 3.09 -4.96
N MET A 125 -3.39 2.27 -5.61
CA MET A 125 -2.92 1.33 -6.64
C MET A 125 -2.18 2.05 -7.77
N LYS A 126 -2.69 3.20 -8.22
CA LYS A 126 -2.00 4.06 -9.21
C LYS A 126 -0.66 4.59 -8.68
N TRP A 127 -0.59 5.00 -7.42
CA TRP A 127 0.67 5.48 -6.83
C TRP A 127 1.71 4.38 -6.66
N ALA A 128 1.28 3.17 -6.34
CA ALA A 128 2.13 1.99 -6.18
C ALA A 128 2.44 1.26 -7.52
N SER A 129 2.07 1.85 -8.66
CA SER A 129 2.32 1.27 -9.99
C SER A 129 2.68 2.26 -11.09
N SER A 130 2.77 3.57 -10.80
CA SER A 130 3.01 4.59 -11.82
C SER A 130 3.63 5.87 -11.26
N THR A 131 4.64 6.38 -11.98
CA THR A 131 5.24 7.70 -11.79
C THR A 131 4.85 8.61 -12.96
N ILE A 132 5.42 9.83 -13.01
CA ILE A 132 5.27 10.73 -14.16
C ILE A 132 5.82 10.09 -15.44
N MET A 133 6.95 9.39 -15.36
CA MET A 133 7.70 8.90 -16.52
C MET A 133 7.48 7.43 -16.81
N GLU A 134 7.08 6.64 -15.81
CA GLU A 134 7.06 5.19 -15.90
C GLU A 134 5.73 4.62 -15.40
N LYS A 135 5.38 3.44 -15.90
CA LYS A 135 4.23 2.66 -15.43
C LYS A 135 4.55 1.17 -15.39
N SER A 136 3.95 0.47 -14.44
CA SER A 136 3.89 -0.99 -14.38
C SER A 136 2.49 -1.46 -14.74
N PHE A 137 2.40 -2.61 -15.42
CA PHE A 137 1.11 -3.21 -15.74
C PHE A 137 0.64 -4.05 -14.55
N VAL A 138 -0.30 -3.48 -13.79
CA VAL A 138 -0.84 -4.12 -12.58
C VAL A 138 -1.76 -5.27 -12.95
N GLN A 139 -1.56 -6.43 -12.32
CA GLN A 139 -2.48 -7.55 -12.46
C GLN A 139 -3.85 -7.20 -11.85
N ARG A 140 -4.92 -7.51 -12.60
CA ARG A 140 -6.30 -7.18 -12.20
C ARG A 140 -6.71 -7.81 -10.86
N SER A 141 -6.13 -8.96 -10.50
CA SER A 141 -6.37 -9.66 -9.22
C SER A 141 -6.16 -8.76 -7.99
N PHE A 142 -5.16 -7.87 -8.00
CA PHE A 142 -4.88 -7.01 -6.85
C PHE A 142 -5.98 -5.99 -6.55
N PHE A 143 -6.78 -5.60 -7.54
CA PHE A 143 -7.90 -4.67 -7.31
C PHE A 143 -9.05 -5.32 -6.54
N TYR A 144 -9.12 -6.65 -6.54
CA TYR A 144 -10.15 -7.44 -5.87
C TYR A 144 -9.60 -8.24 -4.68
N ASP A 145 -8.32 -8.05 -4.34
CA ASP A 145 -7.66 -8.77 -3.26
C ASP A 145 -8.22 -8.31 -1.90
N PRO A 146 -8.92 -9.19 -1.16
CA PRO A 146 -9.55 -8.83 0.10
C PRO A 146 -8.55 -8.57 1.22
N GLU A 147 -7.37 -9.20 1.19
CA GLU A 147 -6.31 -9.00 2.17
C GLU A 147 -5.68 -7.61 1.99
N LEU A 148 -5.30 -7.27 0.75
CA LEU A 148 -4.73 -5.95 0.43
C LEU A 148 -5.72 -4.83 0.79
N ARG A 149 -7.00 -4.98 0.42
CA ARG A 149 -8.04 -4.00 0.77
C ARG A 149 -8.23 -3.89 2.28
N PHE A 150 -8.23 -5.02 2.99
CA PHE A 150 -8.31 -5.04 4.45
C PHE A 150 -7.13 -4.30 5.10
N LEU A 151 -5.90 -4.66 4.72
CA LEU A 151 -4.66 -4.06 5.24
C LEU A 151 -4.61 -2.55 5.00
N LEU A 152 -5.06 -2.09 3.84
CA LEU A 152 -5.09 -0.67 3.56
C LEU A 152 -6.24 0.03 4.28
N GLN A 153 -7.49 -0.37 4.08
CA GLN A 153 -8.64 0.41 4.56
C GLN A 153 -8.74 0.42 6.09
N ARG A 154 -8.36 -0.67 6.76
CA ARG A 154 -8.64 -0.87 8.19
C ARG A 154 -7.56 -0.35 9.14
N PHE A 155 -6.33 -0.15 8.66
CA PHE A 155 -5.22 0.35 9.49
C PHE A 155 -5.02 1.88 9.37
N PRO A 156 -4.33 2.50 10.34
CA PRO A 156 -4.03 3.94 10.33
C PRO A 156 -3.25 4.37 9.09
N ASP A 157 -3.41 5.61 8.67
CA ASP A 157 -2.65 6.22 7.58
C ASP A 157 -1.19 6.51 7.92
N THR A 158 -0.77 6.22 9.15
CA THR A 158 0.64 6.24 9.56
C THR A 158 1.35 4.92 9.24
N TYR A 159 0.64 3.90 8.77
CA TYR A 159 1.21 2.59 8.46
C TYR A 159 1.62 2.55 6.98
N LEU A 160 2.84 2.09 6.71
CA LEU A 160 3.39 1.94 5.36
C LEU A 160 3.43 0.46 5.00
N LEU A 161 2.80 0.08 3.89
CA LEU A 161 2.65 -1.29 3.43
C LEU A 161 3.52 -1.56 2.21
N LEU A 162 4.38 -2.56 2.32
CA LEU A 162 4.93 -3.27 1.18
C LEU A 162 4.12 -4.56 1.04
N TYR A 163 3.25 -4.63 0.03
CA TYR A 163 2.42 -5.80 -0.21
C TYR A 163 3.13 -6.77 -1.15
N LYS A 164 3.47 -7.95 -0.61
CA LYS A 164 4.23 -9.02 -1.29
C LYS A 164 5.44 -8.51 -2.09
N PRO A 165 6.33 -7.70 -1.52
CA PRO A 165 7.42 -7.08 -2.26
C PRO A 165 8.39 -8.13 -2.82
N VAL A 166 8.97 -7.84 -3.97
CA VAL A 166 10.06 -8.67 -4.53
C VAL A 166 11.38 -7.99 -4.19
N PHE A 167 12.21 -8.64 -3.36
CA PHE A 167 13.54 -8.13 -3.02
C PHE A 167 14.60 -8.67 -3.99
N ARG A 168 15.54 -7.81 -4.37
CA ARG A 168 16.70 -8.19 -5.18
C ARG A 168 17.89 -8.51 -4.27
N LEU A 169 18.04 -9.79 -3.93
CA LEU A 169 19.16 -10.25 -3.11
C LEU A 169 20.29 -10.71 -4.01
N LYS A 170 21.39 -9.96 -4.02
CA LYS A 170 22.50 -10.12 -4.97
C LYS A 170 22.00 -9.97 -6.41
N LYS A 171 21.62 -11.07 -7.06
CA LYS A 171 21.09 -11.11 -8.44
C LYS A 171 19.80 -11.92 -8.59
N ALA A 172 19.25 -12.45 -7.48
CA ALA A 172 18.03 -13.25 -7.52
C ALA A 172 16.84 -12.45 -6.98
N PRO A 173 15.71 -12.38 -7.71
CA PRO A 173 14.46 -11.92 -7.15
C PRO A 173 13.95 -12.91 -6.11
N VAL A 174 13.51 -12.41 -4.97
CA VAL A 174 12.89 -13.20 -3.92
C VAL A 174 11.59 -12.52 -3.51
N GLU A 175 10.47 -13.18 -3.77
CA GLU A 175 9.17 -12.75 -3.28
C GLU A 175 9.11 -12.92 -1.75
N ALA A 176 8.69 -11.86 -1.08
CA ALA A 176 8.49 -11.82 0.36
C ALA A 176 7.00 -11.74 0.70
N GLU A 177 6.70 -12.05 1.95
CA GLU A 177 5.40 -11.80 2.57
C GLU A 177 5.18 -10.29 2.77
N SER A 178 3.96 -9.90 3.09
CA SER A 178 3.61 -8.50 3.34
C SER A 178 4.42 -7.91 4.51
N VAL A 179 4.94 -6.69 4.36
CA VAL A 179 5.68 -5.98 5.40
C VAL A 179 4.96 -4.68 5.74
N PHE A 180 4.49 -4.57 6.97
CA PHE A 180 4.00 -3.31 7.54
C PHE A 180 5.10 -2.60 8.30
N ILE A 181 5.33 -1.34 7.99
CA ILE A 181 6.19 -0.47 8.78
C ILE A 181 5.28 0.46 9.57
N THR A 182 5.23 0.27 10.88
CA THR A 182 4.40 1.05 11.81
C THR A 182 5.28 2.07 12.54
N PRO A 183 4.71 2.92 13.43
CA PRO A 183 5.52 3.78 14.29
C PRO A 183 6.37 3.04 15.34
N THR A 184 6.14 1.74 15.56
CA THR A 184 6.79 0.95 16.62
C THR A 184 7.71 -0.14 16.10
N GLY A 185 7.52 -0.62 14.87
CA GLY A 185 8.35 -1.68 14.30
C GLY A 185 7.95 -2.04 12.88
N ALA A 186 8.73 -2.93 12.27
CA ALA A 186 8.38 -3.61 11.03
C ALA A 186 7.73 -4.95 11.37
N TYR A 187 6.59 -5.25 10.76
CA TYR A 187 5.83 -6.47 10.95
C TYR A 187 5.78 -7.22 9.63
N CYS A 188 6.44 -8.36 9.57
CA CYS A 188 6.29 -9.32 8.49
C CYS A 188 5.00 -10.10 8.79
N LEU A 189 4.06 -10.07 7.85
CA LEU A 189 2.72 -10.62 8.03
C LEU A 189 2.46 -11.70 6.99
N SER A 190 1.95 -12.85 7.43
CA SER A 190 1.39 -13.86 6.55
C SER A 190 -0.03 -14.21 7.00
N PHE A 191 -0.97 -14.27 6.05
CA PHE A 191 -2.38 -14.53 6.33
C PHE A 191 -2.79 -15.93 5.88
N MET A 192 -3.54 -16.63 6.74
CA MET A 192 -4.10 -17.96 6.48
C MET A 192 -5.63 -17.89 6.52
N GLU A 193 -6.24 -17.70 5.35
CA GLU A 193 -7.67 -17.34 5.22
C GLU A 193 -8.53 -18.35 4.44
N GLU A 194 -8.00 -19.54 4.15
CA GLU A 194 -8.62 -20.45 3.18
C GLU A 194 -10.04 -20.91 3.56
N ASP A 195 -10.30 -21.32 4.82
CA ASP A 195 -11.62 -21.82 5.23
C ASP A 195 -12.08 -21.28 6.59
N GLU A 196 -13.41 -21.23 6.78
CA GLU A 196 -14.04 -20.96 8.06
C GLU A 196 -13.72 -22.07 9.07
N GLN A 197 -13.30 -21.70 10.28
CA GLN A 197 -13.02 -22.63 11.39
C GLN A 197 -11.96 -23.70 11.09
N ALA A 198 -11.07 -23.47 10.11
CA ALA A 198 -9.94 -24.34 9.86
C ALA A 198 -9.01 -24.42 11.07
N VAL A 199 -8.48 -25.61 11.34
CA VAL A 199 -7.40 -25.82 12.32
C VAL A 199 -6.12 -26.11 11.57
N PHE A 200 -5.11 -25.27 11.77
CA PHE A 200 -3.79 -25.42 11.18
C PHE A 200 -2.85 -26.08 12.20
N ILE A 201 -2.51 -27.35 11.95
CA ILE A 201 -1.61 -28.12 12.80
C ILE A 201 -0.18 -27.82 12.37
N GLY A 202 0.51 -27.04 13.20
CA GLY A 202 1.86 -26.57 12.95
C GLY A 202 2.92 -27.63 13.26
N SER A 203 3.94 -27.67 12.42
CA SER A 203 5.10 -28.54 12.59
C SER A 203 6.39 -27.83 12.14
N LYS A 204 7.54 -28.41 12.47
CA LYS A 204 8.85 -27.97 11.94
C LYS A 204 9.11 -28.47 10.52
N GLU A 205 8.22 -29.29 9.98
CA GLU A 205 8.37 -29.86 8.65
C GLU A 205 8.01 -28.85 7.56
N HIS A 206 8.25 -29.24 6.31
CA HIS A 206 7.95 -28.40 5.15
C HIS A 206 6.44 -28.18 4.95
N PHE A 207 5.62 -29.10 5.47
CA PHE A 207 4.17 -29.06 5.33
C PHE A 207 3.48 -29.05 6.68
N TRP A 208 2.41 -28.28 6.77
CA TRP A 208 1.43 -28.32 7.85
C TRP A 208 0.19 -29.07 7.39
N LEU A 209 -0.63 -29.50 8.35
CA LEU A 209 -1.94 -30.08 8.08
C LEU A 209 -3.01 -29.03 8.36
N LYS A 210 -3.83 -28.74 7.36
CA LYS A 210 -5.08 -27.98 7.50
C LYS A 210 -6.21 -28.98 7.67
N ARG A 211 -6.96 -28.88 8.77
CA ARG A 211 -8.17 -29.65 9.03
C ARG A 211 -9.40 -28.75 8.95
N THR A 212 -10.34 -29.10 8.08
CA THR A 212 -11.62 -28.40 7.94
C THR A 212 -12.75 -29.44 8.07
N GLY A 213 -13.41 -29.47 9.22
CA GLY A 213 -14.40 -30.51 9.53
C GLY A 213 -13.79 -31.92 9.53
N LYS A 214 -14.10 -32.72 8.50
CA LYS A 214 -13.56 -34.08 8.31
C LYS A 214 -12.45 -34.18 7.27
N GLU A 215 -12.18 -33.10 6.54
CA GLU A 215 -11.16 -33.09 5.48
C GLU A 215 -9.82 -32.65 6.05
N GLU A 216 -8.76 -33.33 5.60
CA GLU A 216 -7.37 -32.97 5.90
C GLU A 216 -6.61 -32.70 4.61
N LYS A 217 -5.93 -31.56 4.55
CA LYS A 217 -5.12 -31.15 3.41
C LYS A 217 -3.73 -30.75 3.88
N LYS A 218 -2.70 -31.23 3.19
CA LYS A 218 -1.33 -30.73 3.37
C LYS A 218 -1.19 -29.36 2.72
N ILE A 219 -0.65 -28.41 3.46
CA ILE A 219 -0.33 -27.06 2.99
C ILE A 219 1.14 -26.79 3.26
N LEU A 220 1.75 -25.90 2.47
CA LEU A 220 3.12 -25.47 2.72
C LEU A 220 3.19 -24.77 4.08
N ASN A 221 4.25 -25.01 4.84
CA ASN A 221 4.48 -24.32 6.10
C ASN A 221 4.64 -22.80 5.85
N PRO A 222 3.72 -21.95 6.34
CA PRO A 222 3.72 -20.51 6.08
C PRO A 222 4.92 -19.81 6.74
N LEU A 223 5.51 -20.42 7.78
CA LEU A 223 6.68 -19.87 8.44
C LEU A 223 7.92 -19.88 7.54
N ILE A 224 7.95 -20.68 6.47
CA ILE A 224 9.09 -20.70 5.53
C ILE A 224 9.22 -19.35 4.82
N ALA A 225 8.12 -18.85 4.25
CA ALA A 225 8.12 -17.56 3.55
C ALA A 225 8.24 -16.40 4.54
N LEU A 226 7.61 -16.52 5.72
CA LEU A 226 7.67 -15.52 6.77
C LEU A 226 9.07 -15.36 7.37
N ASP A 227 9.76 -16.47 7.68
CA ASP A 227 11.14 -16.48 8.19
C ASP A 227 12.11 -15.94 7.14
N ARG A 228 11.90 -16.27 5.86
CA ARG A 228 12.70 -15.70 4.77
C ARG A 228 12.54 -14.19 4.71
N THR A 229 11.30 -13.70 4.79
CA THR A 229 10.98 -12.27 4.75
C THR A 229 11.62 -11.52 5.92
N GLU A 230 11.47 -12.03 7.14
CA GLU A 230 12.06 -11.42 8.33
C GLU A 230 13.59 -11.41 8.26
N LYS A 231 14.24 -12.49 7.82
CA LYS A 231 15.69 -12.53 7.63
C LYS A 231 16.16 -11.48 6.63
N ILE A 232 15.43 -11.29 5.53
CA ILE A 232 15.76 -10.26 4.54
C ILE A 232 15.67 -8.86 5.16
N VAL A 233 14.53 -8.54 5.79
CA VAL A 233 14.30 -7.23 6.42
C VAL A 233 15.33 -6.95 7.51
N LYS A 234 15.60 -7.91 8.41
CA LYS A 234 16.61 -7.79 9.46
C LYS A 234 18.02 -7.60 8.89
N SER A 235 18.40 -8.37 7.87
CA SER A 235 19.73 -8.25 7.25
C SER A 235 19.93 -6.88 6.61
N ILE A 236 18.89 -6.36 5.95
CA ILE A 236 18.90 -5.01 5.38
C ILE A 236 19.02 -3.96 6.49
N PHE A 237 18.21 -4.03 7.55
CA PHE A 237 18.30 -3.09 8.66
C PHE A 237 19.65 -3.12 9.36
N GLN A 238 20.21 -4.31 9.60
CA GLN A 238 21.53 -4.47 10.19
C GLN A 238 22.64 -3.85 9.33
N MET A 239 22.56 -4.00 7.99
CA MET A 239 23.55 -3.43 7.07
C MET A 239 23.59 -1.90 7.12
N TYR A 240 22.47 -1.25 7.42
CA TYR A 240 22.35 0.22 7.48
C TYR A 240 22.26 0.76 8.92
N GLU A 241 22.59 -0.09 9.91
CA GLU A 241 22.57 0.24 11.34
C GLU A 241 21.23 0.86 11.78
N ILE A 242 20.13 0.30 11.27
CA ILE A 242 18.78 0.71 11.60
C ILE A 242 18.33 -0.11 12.81
N ASP A 243 18.32 0.52 13.99
CA ASP A 243 17.72 -0.05 15.19
C ASP A 243 16.19 0.11 15.15
N PHE A 244 15.54 -0.87 14.52
CA PHE A 244 14.09 -0.90 14.38
C PHE A 244 13.60 -2.35 14.49
N PRO A 245 12.68 -2.66 15.42
CA PRO A 245 12.33 -4.04 15.71
C PRO A 245 11.57 -4.66 14.53
N VAL A 246 11.86 -5.94 14.26
CA VAL A 246 11.22 -6.73 13.21
C VAL A 246 10.49 -7.91 13.84
N HIS A 247 9.18 -7.95 13.63
CA HIS A 247 8.27 -8.95 14.17
C HIS A 247 7.75 -9.87 13.07
N LYS A 248 7.47 -11.12 13.40
CA LYS A 248 6.80 -12.09 12.53
C LYS A 248 5.41 -12.38 13.09
N VAL A 249 4.38 -12.16 12.28
CA VAL A 249 3.00 -12.43 12.68
C VAL A 249 2.35 -13.33 11.65
N LEU A 250 1.86 -14.47 12.11
CA LEU A 250 1.01 -15.35 11.32
C LEU A 250 -0.43 -15.14 11.76
N VAL A 251 -1.28 -14.72 10.83
CA VAL A 251 -2.65 -14.29 11.13
C VAL A 251 -3.65 -15.24 10.50
N SER A 252 -4.62 -15.70 11.27
CA SER A 252 -5.83 -16.37 10.78
C SER A 252 -7.06 -15.73 11.39
N ARG A 253 -7.83 -15.00 10.58
CA ARG A 253 -9.05 -14.30 11.04
C ARG A 253 -10.20 -15.26 11.40
N LYS A 254 -10.23 -16.42 10.76
CA LYS A 254 -11.35 -17.36 10.81
C LYS A 254 -10.99 -18.73 11.36
N GLY A 255 -9.71 -19.05 11.46
CA GLY A 255 -9.19 -20.35 11.90
C GLY A 255 -8.44 -20.29 13.23
N TYR A 256 -7.86 -21.42 13.58
CA TYR A 256 -7.13 -21.69 14.82
C TYR A 256 -5.77 -22.31 14.51
N PHE A 257 -4.79 -22.06 15.38
CA PHE A 257 -3.46 -22.66 15.28
C PHE A 257 -3.27 -23.72 16.36
N ASP A 258 -3.05 -24.96 15.96
CA ASP A 258 -2.58 -26.02 16.85
C ASP A 258 -1.07 -26.17 16.67
N TYR A 259 -0.31 -25.35 17.39
CA TYR A 259 1.15 -25.43 17.38
C TYR A 259 1.74 -25.13 18.76
N PRO A 260 1.76 -26.10 19.69
CA PRO A 260 2.20 -25.86 21.07
C PRO A 260 3.65 -25.37 21.20
N ASN A 261 4.51 -25.76 20.27
CA ASN A 261 5.94 -25.43 20.25
C ASN A 261 6.25 -24.38 19.17
N VAL A 262 5.58 -23.23 19.26
CA VAL A 262 5.81 -22.10 18.35
C VAL A 262 7.28 -21.66 18.41
N PRO A 263 7.98 -21.49 17.27
CA PRO A 263 9.33 -20.94 17.24
C PRO A 263 9.41 -19.55 17.87
N TYR A 264 10.57 -19.25 18.48
CA TYR A 264 10.81 -17.95 19.11
C TYR A 264 10.62 -16.79 18.12
N GLY A 265 9.96 -15.73 18.58
CA GLY A 265 9.73 -14.50 17.81
C GLY A 265 8.64 -14.60 16.74
N VAL A 266 7.86 -15.69 16.71
CA VAL A 266 6.65 -15.81 15.89
C VAL A 266 5.42 -15.56 16.78
N GLU A 267 4.62 -14.58 16.40
CA GLU A 267 3.32 -14.31 17.01
C GLU A 267 2.22 -14.97 16.18
N LEU A 268 1.39 -15.81 16.83
CA LEU A 268 0.25 -16.46 16.19
C LEU A 268 -1.03 -15.75 16.59
N ILE A 269 -1.70 -15.14 15.62
CA ILE A 269 -2.97 -14.44 15.83
C ILE A 269 -4.09 -15.26 15.20
N GLU A 270 -4.80 -16.02 16.03
CA GLU A 270 -5.96 -16.80 15.62
C GLU A 270 -7.28 -16.05 15.86
N LYS A 271 -8.40 -16.63 15.41
CA LYS A 271 -9.75 -16.05 15.49
C LYS A 271 -10.11 -15.44 16.85
N ARG A 272 -9.68 -16.04 17.96
CA ARG A 272 -9.98 -15.56 19.32
C ARG A 272 -9.23 -14.28 19.69
N GLY A 273 -7.95 -14.18 19.31
CA GLY A 273 -7.09 -13.03 19.62
C GLY A 273 -7.09 -11.95 18.53
N PHE A 274 -7.67 -12.23 17.36
CA PHE A 274 -7.61 -11.33 16.22
C PHE A 274 -8.21 -9.95 16.49
N GLU A 275 -9.39 -9.87 17.12
CA GLU A 275 -10.04 -8.58 17.35
C GLU A 275 -9.23 -7.70 18.32
N GLU A 276 -8.67 -8.30 19.37
CA GLU A 276 -7.82 -7.60 20.34
C GLU A 276 -6.55 -7.06 19.68
N TRP A 277 -5.83 -7.92 18.94
CA TRP A 277 -4.64 -7.52 18.19
C TRP A 277 -4.95 -6.43 17.16
N PHE A 278 -6.07 -6.57 16.45
CA PHE A 278 -6.50 -5.64 15.43
C PHE A 278 -6.81 -4.26 16.01
N GLU A 279 -7.57 -4.19 17.12
CA GLU A 279 -7.87 -2.93 17.78
C GLU A 279 -6.63 -2.29 18.42
N ALA A 280 -5.70 -3.10 18.96
CA ALA A 280 -4.42 -2.60 19.44
C ALA A 280 -3.61 -1.92 18.31
N MET A 281 -3.52 -2.57 17.14
CA MET A 281 -2.84 -2.01 15.97
C MET A 281 -3.53 -0.75 15.44
N ARG A 282 -4.87 -0.68 15.47
CA ARG A 282 -5.61 0.51 15.02
C ARG A 282 -5.45 1.71 15.94
N LYS A 283 -5.27 1.48 17.25
CA LYS A 283 -5.06 2.55 18.24
C LYS A 283 -3.65 3.13 18.20
N ASN A 284 -2.71 2.52 17.49
CA ASN A 284 -1.36 3.03 17.31
C ASN A 284 -1.32 4.19 16.29
N THR A 285 -1.85 5.34 16.68
CA THR A 285 -1.98 6.54 15.84
C THR A 285 -0.81 7.52 16.00
N SER A 286 0.32 7.04 16.52
CA SER A 286 1.54 7.85 16.64
C SER A 286 1.93 8.44 15.28
N PRO A 287 2.37 9.71 15.22
CA PRO A 287 2.84 10.31 13.97
C PRO A 287 3.94 9.49 13.30
N ILE A 288 4.04 9.60 11.98
CA ILE A 288 5.10 8.95 11.20
C ILE A 288 6.46 9.43 11.72
N LYS A 289 7.33 8.48 12.10
CA LYS A 289 8.65 8.78 12.67
C LYS A 289 9.73 8.78 11.59
N HIS A 290 10.81 9.51 11.82
CA HIS A 290 11.96 9.52 10.90
C HIS A 290 12.58 8.13 10.71
N ILE A 291 12.72 7.34 11.79
CA ILE A 291 13.23 5.95 11.70
C ILE A 291 12.35 5.09 10.80
N GLN A 292 11.02 5.26 10.85
CA GLN A 292 10.06 4.54 10.01
C GLN A 292 10.24 4.88 8.53
N LEU A 293 10.44 6.17 8.21
CA LEU A 293 10.72 6.62 6.84
C LEU A 293 12.07 6.12 6.33
N LYS A 294 13.12 6.17 7.16
CA LYS A 294 14.44 5.62 6.83
C LYS A 294 14.37 4.11 6.57
N SER A 295 13.68 3.36 7.43
CA SER A 295 13.44 1.92 7.25
C SER A 295 12.71 1.63 5.94
N ALA A 296 11.66 2.40 5.63
CA ALA A 296 10.92 2.27 4.38
C ALA A 296 11.79 2.58 3.15
N GLN A 297 12.60 3.65 3.22
CA GLN A 297 13.50 4.05 2.14
C GLN A 297 14.45 2.91 1.76
N ILE A 298 15.14 2.35 2.76
CA ILE A 298 16.14 1.31 2.51
C ILE A 298 15.45 0.04 2.00
N LEU A 299 14.29 -0.36 2.53
CA LEU A 299 13.58 -1.52 1.99
C LEU A 299 13.19 -1.33 0.52
N LEU A 300 12.66 -0.15 0.16
CA LEU A 300 12.29 0.19 -1.21
C LEU A 300 13.50 0.14 -2.16
N GLN A 301 14.69 0.59 -1.72
CA GLN A 301 15.92 0.51 -2.51
C GLN A 301 16.37 -0.92 -2.84
N TYR A 302 16.03 -1.88 -1.98
CA TYR A 302 16.32 -3.31 -2.22
C TYR A 302 15.20 -4.02 -2.96
N CYS A 303 14.04 -3.39 -3.17
CA CYS A 303 13.00 -3.97 -3.98
C CYS A 303 13.38 -3.94 -5.47
N GLN A 304 12.96 -4.98 -6.18
CA GLN A 304 12.99 -5.00 -7.63
C GLN A 304 11.86 -4.09 -8.16
N THR A 305 12.15 -3.41 -9.27
CA THR A 305 11.17 -2.62 -10.01
C THR A 305 11.18 -3.01 -11.48
N THR A 306 10.02 -3.39 -11.99
CA THR A 306 9.73 -3.75 -13.37
C THR A 306 8.71 -2.75 -13.93
N CYS A 307 9.14 -1.88 -14.83
CA CYS A 307 8.29 -0.84 -15.42
C CYS A 307 8.69 -0.54 -16.88
N VAL A 308 7.80 0.18 -17.56
CA VAL A 308 8.04 0.71 -18.92
C VAL A 308 7.98 2.22 -18.90
N LYS A 309 8.80 2.87 -19.73
CA LYS A 309 8.69 4.30 -19.97
C LYS A 309 7.39 4.60 -20.70
N ARG A 310 6.79 5.72 -20.34
CA ARG A 310 5.58 6.26 -20.95
C ARG A 310 5.92 6.82 -22.35
N PRO A 311 5.19 6.42 -23.40
CA PRO A 311 5.41 6.92 -24.77
C PRO A 311 5.36 8.45 -24.86
N GLU A 312 4.52 9.09 -24.03
CA GLU A 312 4.40 10.56 -23.99
C GLU A 312 5.69 11.31 -23.60
N TRP A 313 6.74 10.61 -23.14
CA TRP A 313 8.05 11.17 -22.78
C TRP A 313 9.20 10.57 -23.60
N GLY A 314 8.90 9.72 -24.58
CA GLY A 314 9.88 9.03 -25.41
C GLY A 314 9.82 9.52 -26.85
N GLU A 315 10.23 10.77 -27.10
CA GLU A 315 10.71 11.27 -28.40
C GLU A 315 11.24 12.71 -28.23
N VAL A 316 12.53 12.81 -27.92
CA VAL A 316 13.39 13.95 -28.30
C VAL A 316 14.72 13.33 -28.72
N GLU A 317 14.75 12.73 -29.90
CA GLU A 317 15.99 12.53 -30.67
C GLU A 317 15.94 13.38 -31.93
#